data_AF-A0A1C6IRX5-F1
#
_entry.id   AF-A0A1C6IRX5-F1
#
_cell.length_a   1.000
_cell.length_b   1.000
_cell.length_c   1.000
_cell.angle_alpha   90.00
_cell.angle_beta   90.00
_cell.angle_gamma   90.00
#
_symmetry.space_group_name_H-M   'P 1'
#
loop_
_entity.id
_entity.type
_entity.pdbx_description
1 polymer ?
#
loop_
_entity_poly.entity_id
_entity_poly.type
_entity_poly.pdbx_seq_one_letter_code
_entity_poly.pdbx_strand_id
1 'polypeptide(L)'
;MEDYIGKVCPFCKTEIKEGEAVKVCPSCGIPHHEGCWVENKGCTTFGCSEQHYEPQGTNISDACPNCGKPLGDGQDFCPYCGTSKSNVKPTNVCGKCGAQLQEGQEFCARCGQKVGLMVDQTVSEKIDQINAATEKKKNKAIIPIVAGAAVVVIIIIFMLVKGSSGPNLEKIYSEYCTSTFATVASDGSYLQIDTNPLDLDDFTDWDAVEAIESINNALEFPASVYQKMLETRSLDGRQSQTINDITVSWTYHPNSGLVVMYEKN
;
A
#
# COMPACT_ATOMS: atom_id res chain seq x y z
N MET A 1 -27.53 -17.65 23.06
CA MET A 1 -26.45 -18.65 23.29
C MET A 1 -26.26 -19.52 22.05
N GLU A 2 -27.33 -19.78 21.28
CA GLU A 2 -27.27 -20.43 19.95
C GLU A 2 -26.49 -19.62 18.89
N ASP A 3 -26.41 -18.29 19.01
CA ASP A 3 -25.80 -17.38 18.02
C ASP A 3 -24.27 -17.47 17.88
N TYR A 4 -23.62 -18.32 18.68
CA TYR A 4 -22.17 -18.48 18.70
C TYR A 4 -21.71 -19.91 18.39
N ILE A 5 -22.65 -20.84 18.19
CA ILE A 5 -22.34 -22.22 17.80
C ILE A 5 -21.66 -22.20 16.42
N GLY A 6 -20.55 -22.94 16.30
CA GLY A 6 -19.73 -23.00 15.09
C GLY A 6 -18.74 -21.84 14.93
N LYS A 7 -18.77 -20.82 15.79
CA LYS A 7 -17.73 -19.77 15.79
C LYS A 7 -16.45 -20.29 16.44
N VAL A 8 -15.30 -19.89 15.92
CA VAL A 8 -13.98 -20.31 16.43
C VAL A 8 -13.56 -19.41 17.58
N CYS A 9 -13.20 -20.01 18.72
CA CYS A 9 -12.58 -19.28 19.82
C CYS A 9 -11.14 -18.88 19.44
N PRO A 10 -10.77 -17.58 19.46
CA PRO A 10 -9.44 -17.15 19.02
C PRO A 10 -8.29 -17.53 19.96
N PHE A 11 -8.57 -18.03 21.17
CA PHE A 11 -7.55 -18.50 22.11
C PHE A 11 -7.12 -19.94 21.79
N CYS A 12 -8.06 -20.89 21.87
CA CYS A 12 -7.78 -22.32 21.66
C CYS A 12 -7.89 -22.76 20.19
N LYS A 13 -8.43 -21.89 19.32
CA LYS A 13 -8.63 -22.13 17.88
C LYS A 13 -9.59 -23.28 17.56
N THR A 14 -10.47 -23.63 18.49
CA THR A 14 -11.52 -24.64 18.28
C THR A 14 -12.90 -23.98 18.17
N GLU A 15 -13.80 -24.66 17.46
CA GLU A 15 -15.20 -24.25 17.35
C GLU A 15 -15.92 -24.35 18.70
N ILE A 16 -16.82 -23.39 18.94
CA ILE A 16 -17.75 -23.40 20.06
C ILE A 16 -18.91 -24.33 19.71
N LYS A 17 -19.15 -25.33 20.55
CA LYS A 17 -20.21 -26.33 20.36
C LYS A 17 -21.48 -25.98 21.13
N GLU A 18 -22.57 -26.61 20.73
CA GLU A 18 -23.85 -26.51 21.44
C GLU A 18 -23.70 -26.93 22.91
N GLY A 19 -24.21 -26.09 23.83
CA GLY A 19 -24.10 -26.32 25.27
C GLY A 19 -22.78 -25.86 25.92
N GLU A 20 -21.79 -25.40 25.15
CA GLU A 20 -20.58 -24.82 25.72
C GLU A 20 -20.84 -23.39 26.22
N ALA A 21 -20.26 -23.06 27.37
CA ALA A 21 -20.39 -21.72 27.94
C ALA A 21 -19.52 -20.72 27.16
N VAL A 22 -20.11 -19.58 26.78
CA VAL A 22 -19.48 -18.58 25.90
C VAL A 22 -19.36 -17.25 26.61
N LYS A 23 -18.16 -16.68 26.59
CA LYS A 23 -17.91 -15.29 26.94
C LYS A 23 -17.69 -14.47 25.68
N VAL A 24 -18.54 -13.46 25.46
CA VAL A 24 -18.36 -12.49 24.39
C VAL A 24 -17.52 -11.32 24.92
N CYS A 25 -16.48 -10.96 24.18
CA CYS A 25 -15.66 -9.81 24.51
C CYS A 25 -16.50 -8.52 24.51
N PRO A 26 -16.54 -7.73 25.60
CA PRO A 26 -17.36 -6.52 25.66
C PRO A 26 -16.85 -5.40 24.73
N SER A 27 -15.56 -5.41 24.36
CA SER A 27 -14.98 -4.37 23.51
C SER A 27 -15.08 -4.68 22.01
N CYS A 28 -14.84 -5.92 21.57
CA CYS A 28 -14.81 -6.27 20.14
C CYS A 28 -15.91 -7.25 19.69
N GLY A 29 -16.73 -7.76 20.61
CA GLY A 29 -17.84 -8.66 20.27
C GLY A 29 -17.43 -10.09 19.90
N ILE A 30 -16.15 -10.44 19.95
CA ILE A 30 -15.67 -11.76 19.55
C ILE A 30 -15.96 -12.81 20.65
N PRO A 31 -16.56 -13.97 20.31
CA PRO A 31 -16.88 -15.01 21.28
C PRO A 31 -15.65 -15.86 21.62
N HIS A 32 -15.55 -16.24 22.89
CA HIS A 32 -14.54 -17.14 23.43
C HIS A 32 -15.25 -18.22 24.26
N HIS A 33 -14.67 -19.41 24.38
CA HIS A 33 -15.09 -20.30 25.48
C HIS A 33 -14.91 -19.55 26.80
N GLU A 34 -15.90 -19.64 27.69
CA GLU A 34 -15.85 -18.95 28.97
C GLU A 34 -14.59 -19.35 29.77
N GLY A 35 -14.24 -20.64 29.75
CA GLY A 35 -13.00 -21.15 30.35
C GLY A 35 -11.74 -20.52 29.74
N CYS A 36 -11.67 -20.43 28.41
CA CYS A 36 -10.54 -19.83 27.71
C CYS A 36 -10.42 -18.32 27.98
N TRP A 37 -11.53 -17.62 28.11
CA TRP A 37 -11.54 -16.21 28.50
C TRP A 37 -10.95 -16.01 29.89
N VAL A 38 -11.38 -16.83 30.86
CA VAL A 38 -10.90 -16.77 32.24
C VAL A 38 -9.42 -17.15 32.33
N GLU A 39 -9.01 -18.20 31.62
CA GLU A 39 -7.63 -18.68 31.57
C GLU A 39 -6.68 -17.62 30.98
N ASN A 40 -7.06 -17.06 29.82
CA ASN A 40 -6.29 -16.00 29.17
C ASN A 40 -6.44 -14.63 29.86
N LYS A 41 -7.34 -14.53 30.85
CA LYS A 41 -7.69 -13.31 31.58
C LYS A 41 -8.19 -12.17 30.67
N GLY A 42 -8.69 -12.48 29.49
CA GLY A 42 -9.14 -11.49 28.52
C GLY A 42 -9.18 -11.98 27.08
N CYS A 43 -9.38 -11.05 26.16
CA CYS A 43 -9.46 -11.31 24.72
C CYS A 43 -8.07 -11.60 24.13
N THR A 44 -7.99 -12.46 23.11
CA THR A 44 -6.74 -12.68 22.36
C THR A 44 -6.68 -11.94 21.03
N THR A 45 -7.78 -11.30 20.61
CA THR A 45 -7.82 -10.55 19.35
C THR A 45 -6.80 -9.43 19.37
N PHE A 46 -5.89 -9.45 18.40
CA PHE A 46 -4.83 -8.46 18.25
C PHE A 46 -5.40 -7.03 18.29
N GLY A 47 -4.87 -6.19 19.18
CA GLY A 47 -5.27 -4.78 19.32
C GLY A 47 -6.57 -4.55 20.09
N CYS A 48 -7.19 -5.59 20.66
CA CYS A 48 -8.39 -5.42 21.48
C CYS A 48 -8.05 -4.82 22.87
N SER A 49 -8.88 -3.90 23.35
CA SER A 49 -8.71 -3.26 24.66
C SER A 49 -8.89 -4.21 25.86
N GLU A 50 -9.54 -5.35 25.66
CA GLU A 50 -9.70 -6.40 26.69
C GLU A 50 -8.56 -7.42 26.68
N GLN A 51 -7.48 -7.16 25.94
CA GLN A 51 -6.29 -8.00 26.00
C GLN A 51 -5.62 -7.87 27.36
N HIS A 52 -5.39 -9.01 28.03
CA HIS A 52 -4.61 -9.04 29.25
C HIS A 52 -3.17 -9.46 28.94
N TYR A 53 -2.23 -8.56 29.19
CA TYR A 53 -0.81 -8.84 29.19
C TYR A 53 -0.37 -8.90 30.64
N GLU A 54 0.06 -10.06 31.15
CA GLU A 54 0.73 -10.11 32.45
C GLU A 54 2.11 -9.48 32.34
N PRO A 55 2.38 -8.35 33.02
CA PRO A 55 3.71 -7.77 33.04
C PRO A 55 4.60 -8.66 33.92
N GLN A 56 5.48 -9.44 33.29
CA GLN A 56 6.63 -10.00 34.01
C GLN A 56 7.58 -8.85 34.34
N GLY A 57 7.87 -8.69 35.63
CA GLY A 57 8.45 -7.46 36.18
C GLY A 57 9.90 -7.18 35.79
N THR A 58 10.21 -5.87 35.88
CA THR A 58 11.53 -5.17 35.89
C THR A 58 12.20 -4.98 34.51
N ASN A 59 12.83 -3.85 34.15
CA ASN A 59 13.14 -2.56 34.80
C ASN A 59 12.57 -1.34 34.04
N ILE A 60 12.40 -0.23 34.77
CA ILE A 60 11.93 1.06 34.25
C ILE A 60 13.11 1.81 33.62
N SER A 61 13.23 1.79 32.28
CA SER A 61 13.90 2.87 31.56
C SER A 61 13.54 3.07 30.09
N ASP A 62 12.70 2.24 29.47
CA ASP A 62 12.46 2.37 28.03
C ASP A 62 11.01 2.72 27.73
N ALA A 63 10.64 4.00 27.78
CA ALA A 63 9.39 4.44 27.18
C ALA A 63 9.52 4.37 25.65
N CYS A 64 8.47 3.92 24.97
CA CYS A 64 8.43 3.90 23.52
C CYS A 64 8.69 5.31 22.98
N PRO A 65 9.66 5.50 22.07
CA PRO A 65 9.97 6.83 21.54
C PRO A 65 8.84 7.42 20.70
N ASN A 66 7.89 6.60 20.25
CA ASN A 66 6.74 7.05 19.47
C ASN A 66 5.49 7.28 20.35
N CYS A 67 5.08 6.27 21.14
CA CYS A 67 3.80 6.34 21.87
C CYS A 67 3.93 6.56 23.38
N GLY A 68 5.15 6.60 23.93
CA GLY A 68 5.41 6.86 25.35
C GLY A 68 5.05 5.73 26.33
N LYS A 69 4.46 4.61 25.86
CA LYS A 69 4.15 3.46 26.72
C LYS A 69 5.44 2.72 27.14
N PRO A 70 5.47 2.13 28.35
CA PRO A 70 6.63 1.39 28.83
C PRO A 70 6.92 0.18 27.94
N LEU A 71 8.19 0.03 27.58
CA LEU A 71 8.77 -1.14 26.95
C LEU A 71 9.44 -1.98 28.05
N GLY A 72 9.21 -3.29 28.05
CA GLY A 72 9.92 -4.27 28.87
C GLY A 72 11.38 -4.47 28.45
N ASP A 73 12.14 -5.14 29.31
CA ASP A 73 13.53 -5.48 29.04
C ASP A 73 13.64 -6.48 27.87
N GLY A 74 14.54 -6.21 26.93
CA GLY A 74 14.79 -7.07 25.76
C GLY A 74 13.76 -7.02 24.64
N GLN A 75 12.75 -6.14 24.68
CA GLN A 75 11.77 -6.06 23.58
C GLN A 75 12.27 -5.19 22.41
N ASP A 76 12.36 -5.77 21.22
CA ASP A 76 12.83 -5.08 20.01
C ASP A 76 11.76 -4.16 19.38
N PHE A 77 10.49 -4.37 19.71
CA PHE A 77 9.34 -3.65 19.16
C PHE A 77 8.30 -3.31 20.24
N CYS A 78 7.64 -2.16 20.10
CA CYS A 78 6.54 -1.76 20.96
C CYS A 78 5.29 -2.58 20.64
N PRO A 79 4.73 -3.36 21.60
CA PRO A 79 3.52 -4.15 21.35
C PRO A 79 2.27 -3.30 21.14
N TYR A 80 2.32 -2.01 21.51
CA TYR A 80 1.18 -1.11 21.40
C TYR A 80 1.16 -0.28 20.11
N CYS A 81 2.31 -0.04 19.46
CA CYS A 81 2.37 0.77 18.23
C CYS A 81 3.35 0.26 17.16
N GLY A 82 4.03 -0.86 17.39
CA GLY A 82 4.97 -1.47 16.45
C GLY A 82 6.32 -0.77 16.29
N THR A 83 6.56 0.34 17.01
CA THR A 83 7.83 1.08 16.89
C THR A 83 8.99 0.29 17.48
N SER A 84 10.09 0.15 16.72
CA SER A 84 11.29 -0.55 17.17
C SER A 84 12.06 0.22 18.26
N LYS A 85 12.68 -0.52 19.18
CA LYS A 85 13.56 -0.01 20.25
C LYS A 85 14.98 0.29 19.76
N SER A 86 15.41 -0.30 18.63
CA SER A 86 16.80 -0.18 18.13
C SER A 86 16.98 0.99 17.16
N ASN A 87 17.91 1.89 17.47
CA ASN A 87 18.47 2.88 16.54
C ASN A 87 19.51 2.27 15.57
N VAL A 88 19.60 0.95 15.47
CA VAL A 88 20.48 0.29 14.51
C VAL A 88 19.75 0.19 13.17
N LYS A 89 20.16 1.04 12.23
CA LYS A 89 19.75 1.03 10.82
C LYS A 89 20.38 -0.20 10.15
N PRO A 90 19.65 -1.24 9.76
CA PRO A 90 20.28 -2.31 9.00
C PRO A 90 20.26 -2.00 7.51
N THR A 91 21.15 -2.70 6.84
CA THR A 91 21.55 -2.51 5.45
C THR A 91 20.73 -3.36 4.47
N ASN A 92 19.77 -4.16 4.94
CA ASN A 92 18.93 -5.03 4.13
C ASN A 92 17.44 -4.75 4.38
N VAL A 93 16.88 -3.83 3.59
CA VAL A 93 15.44 -3.56 3.55
C VAL A 93 14.82 -4.27 2.34
N CYS A 94 13.57 -4.67 2.47
CA CYS A 94 12.78 -5.23 1.39
C CYS A 94 12.62 -4.20 0.27
N GLY A 95 13.01 -4.56 -0.95
CA GLY A 95 12.87 -3.67 -2.12
C GLY A 95 11.42 -3.30 -2.47
N LYS A 96 10.41 -4.09 -2.02
CA LYS A 96 8.98 -3.81 -2.27
C LYS A 96 8.33 -2.99 -1.16
N CYS A 97 8.52 -3.34 0.11
CA CYS A 97 7.80 -2.69 1.22
C CYS A 97 8.68 -1.92 2.21
N GLY A 98 10.00 -1.90 2.00
CA GLY A 98 10.96 -1.21 2.88
C GLY A 98 11.15 -1.88 4.25
N ALA A 99 10.49 -3.02 4.52
CA ALA A 99 10.64 -3.72 5.79
C ALA A 99 12.05 -4.24 5.98
N GLN A 100 12.52 -4.15 7.22
CA GLN A 100 13.76 -4.74 7.68
C GLN A 100 13.75 -6.25 7.44
N LEU A 101 14.74 -6.78 6.73
CA LEU A 101 14.89 -8.21 6.51
C LEU A 101 15.87 -8.79 7.54
N GLN A 102 15.58 -9.99 8.05
CA GLN A 102 16.51 -10.72 8.91
C GLN A 102 17.58 -11.42 8.07
N GLU A 103 18.74 -11.67 8.67
CA GLU A 103 19.85 -12.38 8.03
C GLU A 103 19.43 -13.82 7.70
N GLY A 104 19.59 -14.25 6.44
CA GLY A 104 19.19 -15.58 5.98
C GLY A 104 17.69 -15.77 5.67
N GLN A 105 16.88 -14.72 5.75
CA GLN A 105 15.45 -14.76 5.44
C GLN A 105 15.21 -14.94 3.93
N GLU A 106 14.46 -15.98 3.54
CA GLU A 106 14.14 -16.26 2.13
C GLU A 106 12.97 -15.43 1.57
N PHE A 107 12.03 -14.99 2.42
CA PHE A 107 10.85 -14.22 2.02
C PHE A 107 10.54 -13.09 3.01
N CYS A 108 10.12 -11.92 2.53
CA CYS A 108 9.74 -10.78 3.37
C CYS A 108 8.57 -11.16 4.30
N ALA A 109 8.78 -11.18 5.61
CA ALA A 109 7.74 -11.49 6.59
C ALA A 109 6.59 -10.46 6.62
N ARG A 110 6.79 -9.27 6.03
CA ARG A 110 5.77 -8.22 5.96
C ARG A 110 4.95 -8.25 4.66
N CYS A 111 5.58 -8.53 3.50
CA CYS A 111 4.89 -8.44 2.20
C CYS A 111 5.00 -9.71 1.33
N GLY A 112 5.64 -10.77 1.80
CA GLY A 112 5.76 -12.05 1.08
C GLY A 112 6.80 -12.09 -0.04
N GLN A 113 7.42 -10.95 -0.43
CA GLN A 113 8.39 -10.93 -1.53
C GLN A 113 9.64 -11.76 -1.21
N LYS A 114 10.04 -12.64 -2.14
CA LYS A 114 11.28 -13.42 -2.01
C LYS A 114 12.51 -12.50 -1.94
N VAL A 115 13.32 -12.70 -0.92
CA VAL A 115 14.57 -11.99 -0.68
C VAL A 115 15.61 -12.54 -1.66
N GLY A 116 16.35 -11.65 -2.33
CA GLY A 116 17.35 -12.04 -3.33
C GLY A 116 16.88 -12.09 -4.78
N LEU A 117 15.66 -11.61 -5.09
CA LEU A 117 15.33 -11.18 -6.46
C LEU A 117 16.13 -9.90 -6.76
N MET A 118 17.31 -10.10 -7.32
CA MET A 118 18.12 -9.02 -7.89
C MET A 118 17.38 -8.55 -9.14
N VAL A 119 16.86 -7.32 -9.11
CA VAL A 119 16.50 -6.63 -10.36
C VAL A 119 17.81 -6.48 -11.12
N ASP A 120 17.92 -7.21 -12.23
CA ASP A 120 19.12 -7.29 -13.06
C ASP A 120 19.54 -5.87 -13.49
N GLN A 121 20.70 -5.42 -13.00
CA GLN A 121 21.26 -4.09 -13.27
C GLN A 121 21.85 -3.95 -14.68
N THR A 122 21.73 -4.95 -15.56
CA THR A 122 22.26 -4.87 -16.94
C THR A 122 21.53 -3.90 -17.87
N VAL A 123 20.47 -3.21 -17.40
CA VAL A 123 19.83 -2.12 -18.17
C VAL A 123 20.52 -0.77 -17.93
N SER A 124 21.22 -0.58 -16.79
CA SER A 124 21.86 0.70 -16.48
C SER A 124 23.17 0.91 -17.27
N GLU A 125 23.90 -0.16 -17.59
CA GLU A 125 25.21 -0.03 -18.26
C GLU A 125 25.10 0.24 -19.78
N LYS A 126 23.95 -0.05 -20.41
CA LYS A 126 23.76 0.18 -21.86
C LYS A 126 23.30 1.59 -22.21
N ILE A 127 22.91 2.41 -21.23
CA ILE A 127 22.47 3.80 -21.46
C ILE A 127 23.68 4.75 -21.55
N ASP A 128 24.81 4.44 -20.91
CA ASP A 128 25.98 5.32 -20.89
C ASP A 128 26.79 5.32 -22.20
N GLN A 129 26.64 4.29 -23.05
CA GLN A 129 27.36 4.23 -24.32
C GLN A 129 26.68 4.98 -25.47
N ILE A 130 25.39 5.34 -25.34
CA ILE A 130 24.71 6.15 -26.36
C ILE A 130 25.09 7.63 -26.21
N ASN A 131 25.39 8.08 -24.99
CA ASN A 131 25.70 9.48 -24.70
C ASN A 131 27.18 9.85 -24.93
N ALA A 132 28.05 8.89 -25.24
CA ALA A 132 29.48 9.13 -25.48
C ALA A 132 29.85 9.44 -26.95
N ALA A 133 28.90 9.40 -27.88
CA ALA A 133 29.19 9.51 -29.33
C ALA A 133 29.09 10.92 -29.93
N THR A 134 28.79 11.96 -29.16
CA THR A 134 28.67 13.32 -29.71
C THR A 134 29.27 14.40 -28.82
N GLU A 135 30.58 14.37 -28.57
CA GLU A 135 31.31 15.60 -28.21
C GLU A 135 32.71 15.60 -28.84
N LYS A 136 32.76 15.94 -30.13
CA LYS A 136 33.95 16.55 -30.70
C LYS A 136 33.70 18.04 -30.88
N LYS A 137 34.49 18.82 -30.11
CA LYS A 137 35.15 20.08 -30.51
C LYS A 137 34.39 21.38 -30.20
N LYS A 138 34.88 22.16 -29.22
CA LYS A 138 35.63 23.42 -29.47
C LYS A 138 36.15 24.10 -28.19
N ASN A 139 37.34 24.70 -28.34
CA ASN A 139 38.08 25.46 -27.36
C ASN A 139 37.43 26.81 -26.97
N LYS A 140 37.65 27.19 -25.70
CA LYS A 140 37.91 28.53 -25.10
C LYS A 140 37.24 29.76 -25.72
N ALA A 141 36.32 30.40 -24.98
CA ALA A 141 36.38 31.82 -24.58
C ALA A 141 35.17 32.22 -23.71
N ILE A 142 35.42 33.11 -22.76
CA ILE A 142 34.50 33.70 -21.76
C ILE A 142 33.62 34.78 -22.43
N ILE A 143 32.35 34.95 -22.02
CA ILE A 143 31.62 36.25 -21.80
C ILE A 143 30.20 35.96 -21.20
N PRO A 144 29.73 36.68 -20.17
CA PRO A 144 28.45 36.42 -19.47
C PRO A 144 27.26 37.24 -20.03
N ILE A 145 26.03 36.87 -19.62
CA ILE A 145 24.75 37.61 -19.77
C ILE A 145 23.96 37.38 -21.09
N VAL A 146 23.66 36.12 -21.44
CA VAL A 146 22.50 35.74 -22.31
C VAL A 146 21.79 34.45 -21.86
N ALA A 147 22.41 33.68 -20.95
CA ALA A 147 21.97 32.32 -20.56
C ALA A 147 20.57 32.24 -19.90
N GLY A 148 20.09 33.31 -19.26
CA GLY A 148 18.78 33.29 -18.58
C GLY A 148 17.60 33.16 -19.55
N ALA A 149 17.65 33.86 -20.69
CA ALA A 149 16.55 33.82 -21.67
C ALA A 149 16.52 32.49 -22.44
N ALA A 150 17.69 31.93 -22.76
CA ALA A 150 17.78 30.66 -23.47
C ALA A 150 17.28 29.47 -22.64
N VAL A 151 17.55 29.44 -21.32
CA VAL A 151 17.04 28.38 -20.44
C VAL A 151 15.51 28.46 -20.32
N VAL A 152 14.95 29.66 -20.18
CA VAL A 152 13.49 29.85 -20.15
C VAL A 152 12.85 29.45 -21.48
N VAL A 153 13.46 29.81 -22.62
CA VAL A 153 12.98 29.39 -23.94
C VAL A 153 13.12 27.89 -24.13
N ILE A 154 14.18 27.25 -23.64
CA ILE A 154 14.34 25.79 -23.67
C ILE A 154 13.30 25.11 -22.77
N ILE A 155 12.99 25.65 -21.58
CA ILE A 155 11.91 25.14 -20.71
C ILE A 155 10.54 25.31 -21.38
N ILE A 156 10.29 26.46 -22.02
CA ILE A 156 9.05 26.72 -22.77
C ILE A 156 8.97 25.78 -23.98
N ILE A 157 10.06 25.59 -24.72
CA ILE A 157 10.13 24.63 -25.83
C ILE A 157 9.94 23.20 -25.31
N PHE A 158 10.52 22.84 -24.16
CA PHE A 158 10.33 21.53 -23.54
C PHE A 158 8.87 21.33 -23.07
N MET A 159 8.22 22.36 -22.54
CA MET A 159 6.78 22.37 -22.25
C MET A 159 5.92 22.27 -23.51
N LEU A 160 6.34 22.90 -24.62
CA LEU A 160 5.65 22.86 -25.91
C LEU A 160 5.89 21.57 -26.71
N VAL A 161 6.96 20.81 -26.41
CA VAL A 161 7.37 19.59 -27.14
C VAL A 161 6.87 18.30 -26.46
N LYS A 162 6.21 18.36 -25.29
CA LYS A 162 5.37 17.23 -24.82
C LYS A 162 4.20 17.06 -25.80
N GLY A 163 4.44 16.28 -26.85
CA GLY A 163 3.51 15.99 -27.93
C GLY A 163 2.19 15.46 -27.39
N SER A 164 1.12 16.04 -27.91
CA SER A 164 -0.30 15.96 -27.54
C SER A 164 -0.97 14.59 -27.79
N SER A 165 -0.29 13.50 -27.48
CA SER A 165 -0.92 12.17 -27.47
C SER A 165 -1.04 11.76 -26.02
N GLY A 166 -2.20 12.08 -25.40
CA GLY A 166 -2.53 11.62 -24.06
C GLY A 166 -2.33 10.10 -23.91
N PRO A 167 -2.27 9.58 -22.67
CA PRO A 167 -1.85 8.20 -22.43
C PRO A 167 -2.80 7.18 -23.08
N ASN A 168 -2.22 6.07 -23.58
CA ASN A 168 -2.98 5.03 -24.27
C ASN A 168 -3.61 4.06 -23.24
N LEU A 169 -4.90 4.28 -22.95
CA LEU A 169 -5.65 3.48 -21.97
C LEU A 169 -5.81 1.99 -22.36
N GLU A 170 -5.84 1.65 -23.66
CA GLU A 170 -5.86 0.25 -24.10
C GLU A 170 -4.55 -0.46 -23.75
N LYS A 171 -3.42 0.23 -23.93
CA LYS A 171 -2.12 -0.29 -23.54
C LYS A 171 -2.04 -0.48 -22.03
N ILE A 172 -2.50 0.52 -21.26
CA ILE A 172 -2.56 0.44 -19.80
C ILE A 172 -3.40 -0.75 -19.35
N TYR A 173 -4.60 -0.92 -19.93
CA TYR A 173 -5.44 -2.09 -19.67
C TYR A 173 -4.68 -3.40 -19.96
N SER A 174 -4.03 -3.52 -21.11
CA SER A 174 -3.30 -4.75 -21.48
C SER A 174 -2.12 -5.07 -20.57
N GLU A 175 -1.56 -4.06 -19.90
CA GLU A 175 -0.36 -4.19 -19.06
C GLU A 175 -0.70 -4.48 -17.59
N TYR A 176 -1.75 -3.85 -17.05
CA TYR A 176 -2.07 -3.89 -15.63
C TYR A 176 -3.40 -4.56 -15.29
N CYS A 177 -4.26 -4.81 -16.28
CA CYS A 177 -5.63 -5.25 -16.03
C CYS A 177 -5.95 -6.60 -16.66
N THR A 178 -7.04 -7.19 -16.20
CA THR A 178 -7.70 -8.31 -16.88
C THR A 178 -9.20 -8.01 -17.02
N SER A 179 -9.89 -8.78 -17.87
CA SER A 179 -11.33 -8.61 -18.10
C SER A 179 -12.20 -9.02 -16.92
N THR A 180 -11.64 -9.58 -15.85
CA THR A 180 -12.42 -9.97 -14.66
C THR A 180 -12.80 -8.77 -13.80
N PHE A 181 -11.98 -7.71 -13.79
CA PHE A 181 -12.15 -6.55 -12.90
C PHE A 181 -12.05 -5.20 -13.61
N ALA A 182 -11.77 -5.17 -14.92
CA ALA A 182 -11.61 -3.92 -15.66
C ALA A 182 -12.30 -3.94 -17.01
N THR A 183 -12.65 -2.74 -17.49
CA THR A 183 -13.22 -2.52 -18.82
C THR A 183 -12.55 -1.29 -19.44
N VAL A 184 -12.10 -1.43 -20.68
CA VAL A 184 -11.59 -0.31 -21.49
C VAL A 184 -12.51 -0.08 -22.67
N ALA A 185 -12.79 1.19 -22.97
CA ALA A 185 -13.57 1.55 -24.15
C ALA A 185 -12.83 1.19 -25.44
N SER A 186 -13.56 0.76 -26.47
CA SER A 186 -12.97 0.40 -27.78
C SER A 186 -12.38 1.59 -28.54
N ASP A 187 -12.75 2.82 -28.17
CA ASP A 187 -12.17 4.06 -28.67
C ASP A 187 -11.06 4.61 -27.74
N GLY A 188 -10.74 3.87 -26.67
CA GLY A 188 -9.79 4.25 -25.65
C GLY A 188 -10.16 5.52 -24.88
N SER A 189 -11.43 5.91 -24.85
CA SER A 189 -11.93 7.11 -24.13
C SER A 189 -11.85 6.97 -22.62
N TYR A 190 -12.12 5.76 -22.09
CA TYR A 190 -12.01 5.47 -20.67
C TYR A 190 -11.47 4.07 -20.36
N LEU A 191 -10.95 3.92 -19.14
CA LEU A 191 -10.64 2.66 -18.48
C LEU A 191 -11.31 2.68 -17.10
N GLN A 192 -12.17 1.72 -16.83
CA GLN A 192 -12.81 1.51 -15.54
C GLN A 192 -12.22 0.26 -14.87
N ILE A 193 -12.01 0.34 -13.57
CA ILE A 193 -11.59 -0.76 -12.70
C ILE A 193 -12.58 -0.83 -11.55
N ASP A 194 -13.00 -2.05 -11.24
CA ASP A 194 -13.94 -2.36 -10.17
C ASP A 194 -13.30 -3.40 -9.25
N THR A 195 -13.13 -3.06 -7.96
CA THR A 195 -12.53 -3.99 -6.99
C THR A 195 -13.54 -5.02 -6.47
N ASN A 196 -14.82 -4.93 -6.82
CA ASN A 196 -15.82 -5.95 -6.50
C ASN A 196 -16.81 -6.08 -7.67
N PRO A 197 -16.34 -6.56 -8.84
CA PRO A 197 -17.11 -6.58 -10.09
C PRO A 197 -18.35 -7.49 -10.05
N LEU A 198 -18.47 -8.33 -9.02
CA LEU A 198 -19.59 -9.24 -8.80
C LEU A 198 -20.48 -8.82 -7.63
N ASP A 199 -20.24 -7.64 -7.04
CA ASP A 199 -20.95 -7.09 -5.88
C ASP A 199 -21.11 -8.11 -4.73
N LEU A 200 -20.06 -8.89 -4.47
CA LEU A 200 -20.07 -9.92 -3.45
C LEU A 200 -19.87 -9.30 -2.06
N ASP A 201 -20.61 -9.80 -1.08
CA ASP A 201 -20.47 -9.36 0.30
C ASP A 201 -19.07 -9.71 0.85
N ASP A 202 -18.48 -8.79 1.60
CA ASP A 202 -17.13 -8.91 2.18
C ASP A 202 -16.02 -9.34 1.19
N PHE A 203 -16.15 -8.95 -0.09
CA PHE A 203 -15.18 -9.29 -1.13
C PHE A 203 -14.40 -8.07 -1.63
N THR A 204 -13.13 -8.29 -1.96
CA THR A 204 -12.29 -7.34 -2.69
C THR A 204 -11.32 -8.11 -3.56
N ASP A 205 -11.31 -7.79 -4.84
CA ASP A 205 -10.34 -8.26 -5.81
C ASP A 205 -9.02 -7.49 -5.58
N TRP A 206 -8.03 -8.19 -5.02
CA TRP A 206 -6.73 -7.58 -4.70
C TRP A 206 -5.88 -7.30 -5.95
N ASP A 207 -6.10 -8.01 -7.04
CA ASP A 207 -5.40 -7.74 -8.32
C ASP A 207 -5.93 -6.42 -8.90
N ALA A 208 -7.24 -6.15 -8.77
CA ALA A 208 -7.84 -4.86 -9.13
C ALA A 208 -7.28 -3.69 -8.29
N VAL A 209 -7.07 -3.91 -6.99
CA VAL A 209 -6.46 -2.92 -6.09
C VAL A 209 -5.00 -2.62 -6.48
N GLU A 210 -4.19 -3.64 -6.75
CA GLU A 210 -2.79 -3.47 -7.21
C GLU A 210 -2.72 -2.80 -8.59
N ALA A 211 -3.67 -3.11 -9.49
CA ALA A 211 -3.79 -2.45 -10.78
C ALA A 211 -4.06 -0.95 -10.63
N ILE A 212 -4.98 -0.54 -9.76
CA ILE A 212 -5.28 0.88 -9.51
C ILE A 212 -4.04 1.64 -9.03
N GLU A 213 -3.29 1.08 -8.07
CA GLU A 213 -2.05 1.70 -7.57
C GLU A 213 -1.00 1.82 -8.69
N SER A 214 -0.79 0.74 -9.45
CA SER A 214 0.17 0.69 -10.55
C SER A 214 -0.17 1.68 -11.66
N ILE A 215 -1.45 1.80 -12.01
CA ILE A 215 -1.94 2.72 -13.05
C ILE A 215 -1.82 4.16 -12.59
N ASN A 216 -2.18 4.47 -11.34
CA ASN A 216 -1.97 5.80 -10.77
C ASN A 216 -0.49 6.23 -10.88
N ASN A 217 0.43 5.32 -10.55
CA ASN A 217 1.87 5.57 -10.67
C ASN A 217 2.29 5.75 -12.14
N ALA A 218 1.84 4.88 -13.05
CA ALA A 218 2.15 4.94 -14.48
C ALA A 218 1.62 6.22 -15.16
N LEU A 219 0.50 6.74 -14.68
CA LEU A 219 -0.12 7.98 -15.14
C LEU A 219 0.37 9.24 -14.39
N GLU A 220 1.41 9.10 -13.56
CA GLU A 220 2.04 10.18 -12.80
C GLU A 220 1.08 10.88 -11.80
N PHE A 221 0.05 10.18 -11.31
CA PHE A 221 -0.75 10.67 -10.20
C PHE A 221 0.05 10.67 -8.90
N PRO A 222 0.02 11.75 -8.09
CA PRO A 222 0.63 11.77 -6.78
C PRO A 222 0.11 10.62 -5.91
N ALA A 223 0.98 10.04 -5.07
CA ALA A 223 0.60 8.98 -4.14
C ALA A 223 -0.59 9.36 -3.23
N SER A 224 -0.80 10.66 -2.98
CA SER A 224 -1.97 11.16 -2.25
C SER A 224 -3.32 10.82 -2.90
N VAL A 225 -3.36 10.63 -4.22
CA VAL A 225 -4.61 10.27 -4.93
C VAL A 225 -5.05 8.87 -4.52
N TYR A 226 -4.12 7.91 -4.54
CA TYR A 226 -4.40 6.55 -4.11
C TYR A 226 -4.76 6.48 -2.62
N GLN A 227 -4.09 7.25 -1.75
CA GLN A 227 -4.47 7.32 -0.34
C GLN A 227 -5.90 7.83 -0.14
N LYS A 228 -6.32 8.86 -0.89
CA LYS A 228 -7.71 9.33 -0.86
C LYS A 228 -8.69 8.26 -1.31
N MET A 229 -8.36 7.45 -2.32
CA MET A 229 -9.20 6.33 -2.76
C MET A 229 -9.42 5.32 -1.62
N LEU A 230 -8.36 4.95 -0.89
CA LEU A 230 -8.45 4.02 0.25
C LEU A 230 -9.26 4.57 1.43
N GLU A 231 -9.28 5.89 1.61
CA GLU A 231 -10.03 6.57 2.67
C GLU A 231 -11.46 6.95 2.26
N THR A 232 -11.84 6.73 0.99
CA THR A 232 -13.14 7.15 0.46
C THR A 232 -14.27 6.33 1.08
N ARG A 233 -15.28 7.01 1.63
CA ARG A 233 -16.47 6.38 2.20
C ARG A 233 -17.63 6.49 1.22
N SER A 234 -18.66 5.67 1.41
CA SER A 234 -19.86 5.70 0.58
C SER A 234 -20.61 7.03 0.60
N LEU A 235 -20.48 7.78 1.68
CA LEU A 235 -21.12 9.09 1.86
C LEU A 235 -20.37 10.23 1.15
N ASP A 236 -19.12 10.03 0.74
CA ASP A 236 -18.30 11.08 0.13
C ASP A 236 -18.68 11.33 -1.35
N GLY A 237 -19.46 10.42 -1.95
CA GLY A 237 -19.87 10.48 -3.34
C GLY A 237 -18.70 10.27 -4.31
N ARG A 238 -18.91 10.62 -5.58
CA ARG A 238 -17.85 10.53 -6.60
C ARG A 238 -16.82 11.64 -6.37
N GLN A 239 -15.57 11.24 -6.23
CA GLN A 239 -14.41 12.13 -6.16
C GLN A 239 -13.64 12.10 -7.48
N SER A 240 -12.82 13.11 -7.74
CA SER A 240 -12.00 13.15 -8.96
C SER A 240 -10.75 14.00 -8.82
N GLN A 241 -9.77 13.72 -9.68
CA GLN A 241 -8.57 14.51 -9.85
C GLN A 241 -8.10 14.47 -11.31
N THR A 242 -7.66 15.61 -11.82
CA THR A 242 -7.17 15.76 -13.20
C THR A 242 -5.68 16.06 -13.19
N ILE A 243 -4.92 15.32 -13.99
CA ILE A 243 -3.49 15.53 -14.22
C ILE A 243 -3.19 15.31 -15.70
N ASN A 244 -2.48 16.27 -16.31
CA ASN A 244 -2.25 16.30 -17.75
C ASN A 244 -3.59 16.17 -18.51
N ASP A 245 -3.67 15.24 -19.45
CA ASP A 245 -4.85 14.99 -20.29
C ASP A 245 -5.74 13.85 -19.75
N ILE A 246 -5.59 13.47 -18.46
CA ILE A 246 -6.41 12.43 -17.82
C ILE A 246 -7.11 12.96 -16.58
N THR A 247 -8.39 12.63 -16.49
CA THR A 247 -9.17 12.74 -15.25
C THR A 247 -9.37 11.35 -14.68
N VAL A 248 -8.97 11.14 -13.42
CA VAL A 248 -9.36 9.96 -12.65
C VAL A 248 -10.53 10.35 -11.75
N SER A 249 -11.61 9.57 -11.78
CA SER A 249 -12.74 9.68 -10.85
C SER A 249 -12.96 8.36 -10.14
N TRP A 250 -13.43 8.40 -8.89
CA TRP A 250 -13.68 7.20 -8.11
C TRP A 250 -14.85 7.36 -7.15
N THR A 251 -15.43 6.23 -6.76
CA THR A 251 -16.44 6.14 -5.70
C THR A 251 -16.21 4.84 -4.94
N TYR A 252 -16.66 4.81 -3.68
CA TYR A 252 -16.68 3.59 -2.88
C TYR A 252 -18.09 3.28 -2.43
N HIS A 253 -18.45 2.00 -2.37
CA HIS A 253 -19.65 1.53 -1.69
C HIS A 253 -19.39 0.16 -1.05
N PRO A 254 -19.91 -0.15 0.16
CA PRO A 254 -19.69 -1.44 0.82
C PRO A 254 -20.01 -2.65 -0.06
N ASN A 255 -21.09 -2.58 -0.84
CA ASN A 255 -21.52 -3.69 -1.69
C ASN A 255 -20.73 -3.83 -2.99
N SER A 256 -20.13 -2.76 -3.51
CA SER A 256 -19.49 -2.74 -4.84
C SER A 256 -18.01 -2.37 -4.79
N GLY A 257 -17.43 -2.27 -3.60
CA GLY A 257 -16.04 -1.88 -3.43
C GLY A 257 -15.71 -0.49 -3.98
N LEU A 258 -14.45 -0.32 -4.38
CA LEU A 258 -13.92 0.88 -5.01
C LEU A 258 -14.08 0.74 -6.54
N VAL A 259 -14.74 1.72 -7.15
CA VAL A 259 -14.85 1.82 -8.61
C VAL A 259 -14.06 3.05 -9.05
N VAL A 260 -13.06 2.83 -9.90
CA VAL A 260 -12.15 3.86 -10.42
C VAL A 260 -12.30 3.96 -11.93
N MET A 261 -12.36 5.18 -12.45
CA MET A 261 -12.51 5.47 -13.87
C MET A 261 -11.48 6.51 -14.30
N TYR A 262 -10.67 6.17 -15.30
CA TYR A 262 -9.73 7.06 -15.97
C TYR A 262 -10.30 7.49 -17.31
N GLU A 263 -10.39 8.80 -17.57
CA GLU A 263 -10.98 9.38 -18.78
C GLU A 263 -9.99 10.33 -19.43
N LYS A 264 -9.94 10.29 -20.77
CA LYS A 264 -9.20 11.28 -21.56
C LYS A 264 -9.98 12.60 -21.66
N ASN A 265 -9.28 13.71 -21.45
CA ASN A 265 -9.82 15.07 -21.61
C ASN A 265 -9.68 15.60 -23.03
#